data_AF-A0A7C1D0D8-F1
#
_entry.id   AF-A0A7C1D0D8-F1
#
_cell.length_a   1.000
_cell.length_b   1.000
_cell.length_c   1.000
_cell.angle_alpha   90.00
_cell.angle_beta   90.00
_cell.angle_gamma   90.00
#
_symmetry.space_group_name_H-M   'P 1'
#
loop_
_entity.id
_entity.type
_entity.pdbx_description
1 polymer ?
#
loop_
_entity_poly.entity_id
_entity_poly.type
_entity_poly.pdbx_seq_one_letter_code
_entity_poly.pdbx_strand_id
1 'polypeptide(L)'
;MSYRLAILCVLLLAAAGAQAEPRGASLYEQHCSACHGDAGLGGVGVPIALPSFLGGVTDDYLSKTIRHGRPGRVMPAFHQLTDAEIDAIVAHIRNLADVAEPDLPNITIQGDPVRGEALYTSHCAQCHGASGEGGKGTGVTFSRPRDLPIIAPALNNSGFQQAASDTMIRHTLIHGRAGTPMISFREAGLSDQDIDDIIAHLRTLEPTPPLEGAEAPILVAESPYDLDSTVDNLRQAVISKNFRIIREQTLADGLQPEGQDSQKQVILYFCNFNFLNDALAIDPRVGLFLPCRITVVEDDDGVRLMAINPLRLSHLFNNRELDAACQEMHGIYRDLLEEASL
;
A
#
# COMPACT_ATOMS: atom_id res chain seq x y z
N MET A 1 -11.31 -14.73 75.97
CA MET A 1 -12.54 -14.05 75.51
C MET A 1 -12.19 -12.61 75.22
N SER A 2 -11.47 -12.30 74.13
CA SER A 2 -11.74 -12.54 72.69
C SER A 2 -12.51 -11.36 72.07
N TYR A 3 -11.98 -10.88 70.94
CA TYR A 3 -12.56 -9.94 69.96
C TYR A 3 -12.40 -8.43 70.22
N ARG A 4 -11.17 -7.92 70.08
CA ARG A 4 -10.90 -6.53 69.65
C ARG A 4 -9.69 -6.49 68.71
N LEU A 5 -9.79 -7.09 67.54
CA LEU A 5 -8.81 -6.92 66.47
C LEU A 5 -9.39 -7.46 65.15
N ALA A 6 -10.16 -6.65 64.41
CA ALA A 6 -10.47 -6.86 62.99
C ALA A 6 -11.42 -5.75 62.45
N ILE A 7 -11.02 -4.48 62.50
CA ILE A 7 -11.64 -3.43 61.67
C ILE A 7 -10.52 -2.56 61.11
N LEU A 8 -9.67 -3.15 60.27
CA LEU A 8 -8.69 -2.46 59.43
C LEU A 8 -8.18 -3.49 58.43
N CYS A 9 -8.81 -3.59 57.23
CA CYS A 9 -8.22 -4.17 55.99
C CYS A 9 -9.23 -4.49 54.86
N VAL A 10 -10.31 -3.74 54.64
CA VAL A 10 -11.10 -3.92 53.39
C VAL A 10 -11.54 -2.59 52.79
N LEU A 11 -10.58 -1.78 52.34
CA LEU A 11 -10.82 -0.63 51.44
C LEU A 11 -9.60 -0.40 50.53
N LEU A 12 -9.04 -1.47 49.94
CA LEU A 12 -7.86 -1.38 49.07
C LEU A 12 -7.87 -2.35 47.88
N LEU A 13 -9.04 -2.72 47.36
CA LEU A 13 -9.14 -3.49 46.10
C LEU A 13 -10.35 -3.02 45.28
N ALA A 14 -10.20 -1.90 44.57
CA ALA A 14 -10.93 -1.60 43.33
C ALA A 14 -10.30 -0.39 42.61
N ALA A 15 -8.98 -0.39 42.41
CA ALA A 15 -8.39 0.33 41.29
C ALA A 15 -8.21 -0.69 40.16
N ALA A 16 -9.33 -1.23 39.67
CA ALA A 16 -9.33 -1.81 38.35
C ALA A 16 -8.98 -0.67 37.41
N GLY A 17 -7.84 -0.76 36.73
CA GLY A 17 -7.39 0.26 35.79
C GLY A 17 -8.49 0.51 34.78
N ALA A 18 -9.16 1.65 34.90
CA ALA A 18 -9.90 2.23 33.80
C ALA A 18 -8.83 2.63 32.77
N GLN A 19 -8.49 1.69 31.90
CA GLN A 19 -7.76 1.98 30.69
C GLN A 19 -8.64 3.00 29.95
N ALA A 20 -8.17 4.25 29.82
CA ALA A 20 -8.96 5.30 29.21
C ALA A 20 -9.35 4.83 27.80
N GLU A 21 -10.66 4.87 27.49
CA GLU A 21 -11.19 4.52 26.18
C GLU A 21 -10.35 5.19 25.08
N PRO A 22 -9.90 4.44 24.05
CA PRO A 22 -9.14 5.01 22.96
C PRO A 22 -9.92 6.17 22.33
N ARG A 23 -9.30 7.35 22.22
CA ARG A 23 -9.97 8.51 21.64
C ARG A 23 -9.98 8.39 20.12
N GLY A 24 -11.07 7.85 19.57
CA GLY A 24 -11.26 7.62 18.14
C GLY A 24 -10.91 8.81 17.24
N ALA A 25 -11.28 10.03 17.64
CA ALA A 25 -10.93 11.26 16.91
C ALA A 25 -9.41 11.49 16.83
N SER A 26 -8.68 11.25 17.92
CA SER A 26 -7.22 11.41 17.95
C SER A 26 -6.52 10.32 17.12
N LEU A 27 -7.04 9.10 17.14
CA LEU A 27 -6.51 8.00 16.32
C LEU A 27 -6.76 8.27 14.83
N TYR A 28 -7.95 8.78 14.49
CA TYR A 28 -8.28 9.18 13.13
C TYR A 28 -7.38 10.31 12.63
N GLU A 29 -7.12 11.33 13.45
CA GLU A 29 -6.21 12.43 13.11
C GLU A 29 -4.78 11.92 12.86
N GLN A 30 -4.29 10.98 13.67
CA GLN A 30 -2.93 10.45 13.53
C GLN A 30 -2.75 9.52 12.32
N HIS A 31 -3.80 8.80 11.93
CA HIS A 31 -3.68 7.67 10.99
C HIS A 31 -4.45 7.82 9.69
N CYS A 32 -5.49 8.67 9.65
CA CYS A 32 -6.48 8.68 8.56
C CYS A 32 -6.64 10.05 7.90
N SER A 33 -6.64 11.15 8.67
CA SER A 33 -7.02 12.47 8.17
C SER A 33 -6.09 13.00 7.07
N ALA A 34 -4.80 12.66 7.12
CA ALA A 34 -3.83 13.03 6.08
C ALA A 34 -4.26 12.60 4.66
N CYS A 35 -4.98 11.49 4.56
CA CYS A 35 -5.51 10.99 3.29
C CYS A 35 -7.00 11.30 3.11
N HIS A 36 -7.81 11.05 4.13
CA HIS A 36 -9.28 11.11 4.05
C HIS A 36 -9.87 12.48 4.43
N GLY A 37 -9.05 13.44 4.83
CA GLY A 37 -9.44 14.75 5.32
C GLY A 37 -10.00 14.72 6.74
N ASP A 38 -9.94 15.83 7.47
CA ASP A 38 -10.41 15.89 8.87
C ASP A 38 -11.90 15.58 9.01
N ALA A 39 -12.69 15.91 8.00
CA ALA A 39 -14.13 15.62 7.94
C ALA A 39 -14.46 14.29 7.24
N GLY A 40 -13.47 13.49 6.83
CA GLY A 40 -13.70 12.25 6.08
C GLY A 40 -14.28 12.44 4.68
N LEU A 41 -14.26 13.67 4.15
CA LEU A 41 -14.78 14.02 2.82
C LEU A 41 -13.78 13.77 1.68
N GLY A 42 -12.67 13.10 1.98
CA GLY A 42 -11.64 12.72 1.02
C GLY A 42 -10.54 13.77 0.87
N GLY A 43 -9.75 13.62 -0.18
CA GLY A 43 -8.63 14.51 -0.49
C GLY A 43 -7.61 13.78 -1.34
N VAL A 44 -6.57 13.27 -0.68
CA VAL A 44 -5.65 12.30 -1.30
C VAL A 44 -6.36 10.96 -1.46
N GLY A 45 -6.98 10.46 -0.39
CA GLY A 45 -7.84 9.27 -0.39
C GLY A 45 -9.29 9.55 -0.75
N VAL A 46 -10.08 8.47 -0.83
CA VAL A 46 -11.52 8.53 -1.14
C VAL A 46 -12.34 9.09 0.04
N PRO A 47 -13.50 9.72 -0.22
CA PRO A 47 -14.40 10.13 0.85
C PRO A 47 -14.98 8.90 1.57
N ILE A 48 -14.89 8.89 2.89
CA ILE A 48 -15.33 7.78 3.77
C ILE A 48 -16.47 8.20 4.71
N ALA A 49 -16.76 9.49 4.83
CA ALA A 49 -17.88 10.03 5.59
C ALA A 49 -19.08 10.40 4.70
N LEU A 50 -19.24 9.72 3.55
CA LEU A 50 -20.46 9.89 2.74
C LEU A 50 -21.60 9.07 3.36
N PRO A 51 -22.79 9.67 3.58
CA PRO A 51 -23.93 8.92 4.10
C PRO A 51 -24.33 7.73 3.24
N SER A 52 -24.23 7.87 1.90
CA SER A 52 -24.50 6.79 0.94
C SER A 52 -23.53 5.61 1.07
N PHE A 53 -22.28 5.87 1.45
CA PHE A 53 -21.28 4.83 1.68
C PHE A 53 -21.48 4.18 3.05
N LEU A 54 -21.53 4.99 4.11
CA LEU A 54 -21.65 4.49 5.47
C LEU A 54 -22.97 3.74 5.69
N GLY A 55 -24.08 4.21 5.10
CA GLY A 55 -25.36 3.50 5.16
C GLY A 55 -25.37 2.15 4.43
N GLY A 56 -24.34 1.83 3.63
CA GLY A 56 -24.25 0.59 2.87
C GLY A 56 -23.15 -0.37 3.33
N VAL A 57 -22.42 -0.07 4.41
CA VAL A 57 -21.33 -0.91 4.93
C VAL A 57 -21.46 -1.14 6.43
N THR A 58 -21.06 -2.31 6.92
CA THR A 58 -21.06 -2.66 8.35
C THR A 58 -19.80 -2.18 9.05
N ASP A 59 -19.80 -2.20 10.39
CA ASP A 59 -18.60 -1.90 11.17
C ASP A 59 -17.53 -2.97 10.97
N ASP A 60 -17.93 -4.24 10.82
CA ASP A 60 -17.02 -5.33 10.42
C ASP A 60 -16.30 -5.06 9.09
N TYR A 61 -17.00 -4.51 8.09
CA TYR A 61 -16.36 -4.11 6.83
C TYR A 61 -15.31 -3.02 7.04
N LEU A 62 -15.62 -2.01 7.85
CA LEU A 62 -14.71 -0.90 8.14
C LEU A 62 -13.50 -1.40 8.94
N SER A 63 -13.71 -2.18 10.00
CA SER A 63 -12.65 -2.75 10.83
C SER A 63 -11.71 -3.65 10.03
N LYS A 64 -12.25 -4.56 9.21
CA LYS A 64 -11.44 -5.40 8.31
C LYS A 64 -10.71 -4.58 7.25
N THR A 65 -11.35 -3.53 6.72
CA THR A 65 -10.69 -2.64 5.76
C THR A 65 -9.50 -1.90 6.39
N ILE A 66 -9.61 -1.45 7.64
CA ILE A 66 -8.50 -0.83 8.39
C ILE A 66 -7.42 -1.88 8.70
N ARG A 67 -7.83 -3.09 9.13
CA ARG A 67 -6.91 -4.18 9.48
C ARG A 67 -6.05 -4.64 8.31
N HIS A 68 -6.68 -4.88 7.16
CA HIS A 68 -6.03 -5.51 6.00
C HIS A 68 -5.59 -4.50 4.94
N GLY A 69 -6.08 -3.26 5.01
CA GLY A 69 -5.83 -2.24 4.00
C GLY A 69 -6.34 -2.65 2.63
N ARG A 70 -5.65 -2.14 1.60
CA ARG A 70 -5.82 -2.53 0.20
C ARG A 70 -4.43 -2.83 -0.38
N PRO A 71 -3.93 -4.08 -0.29
CA PRO A 71 -2.61 -4.44 -0.79
C PRO A 71 -2.41 -4.03 -2.27
N GLY A 72 -1.25 -3.48 -2.62
CA GLY A 72 -0.98 -2.93 -3.94
C GLY A 72 -1.65 -1.58 -4.25
N ARG A 73 -2.33 -0.95 -3.28
CA ARG A 73 -2.95 0.38 -3.36
C ARG A 73 -2.46 1.29 -2.23
N VAL A 74 -2.83 2.58 -2.25
CA VAL A 74 -2.32 3.54 -1.26
C VAL A 74 -2.73 3.24 0.18
N MET A 75 -3.88 2.60 0.41
CA MET A 75 -4.43 2.39 1.76
C MET A 75 -3.67 1.25 2.45
N PRO A 76 -2.82 1.54 3.45
CA PRO A 76 -2.00 0.52 4.09
C PRO A 76 -2.84 -0.34 5.03
N ALA A 77 -2.28 -1.47 5.44
CA ALA A 77 -2.79 -2.26 6.55
C ALA A 77 -2.28 -1.68 7.87
N PHE A 78 -3.15 -1.57 8.88
CA PHE A 78 -2.81 -0.96 10.17
C PHE A 78 -2.52 -2.00 11.26
N HIS A 79 -1.69 -3.02 10.96
CA HIS A 79 -1.47 -4.18 11.84
C HIS A 79 -1.12 -3.85 13.31
N GLN A 80 -0.49 -2.70 13.54
CA GLN A 80 -0.09 -2.20 14.86
C GLN A 80 -1.24 -1.76 15.76
N LEU A 81 -2.39 -1.38 15.18
CA LEU A 81 -3.55 -0.96 15.98
C LEU A 81 -4.20 -2.19 16.64
N THR A 82 -4.66 -2.03 17.87
CA THR A 82 -5.50 -3.01 18.57
C THR A 82 -6.93 -2.97 18.06
N ASP A 83 -7.71 -4.03 18.33
CA ASP A 83 -9.12 -4.09 17.93
C ASP A 83 -9.92 -2.93 18.56
N ALA A 84 -9.68 -2.62 19.84
CA ALA A 84 -10.32 -1.49 20.53
C ALA A 84 -9.99 -0.12 19.90
N GLU A 85 -8.75 0.06 19.41
CA GLU A 85 -8.38 1.29 18.69
C GLU A 85 -9.07 1.37 17.33
N ILE A 86 -9.20 0.24 16.61
CA ILE A 86 -9.94 0.18 15.35
C ILE A 86 -11.42 0.51 15.59
N ASP A 87 -12.06 -0.11 16.59
CA ASP A 87 -13.46 0.12 16.92
C ASP A 87 -13.71 1.60 17.28
N ALA A 88 -12.78 2.22 18.01
CA ALA A 88 -12.84 3.64 18.31
C ALA A 88 -12.74 4.52 17.05
N ILE A 89 -11.88 4.16 16.09
CA ILE A 89 -11.80 4.84 14.78
C ILE A 89 -13.10 4.66 14.00
N VAL A 90 -13.67 3.45 13.95
CA VAL A 90 -14.93 3.17 13.26
C VAL A 90 -16.08 3.97 13.84
N ALA A 91 -16.21 3.99 15.17
CA ALA A 91 -17.19 4.83 15.86
C ALA A 91 -17.02 6.31 15.53
N HIS A 92 -15.78 6.80 15.43
CA HIS A 92 -15.52 8.18 15.00
C HIS A 92 -15.96 8.42 13.54
N ILE A 93 -15.65 7.51 12.61
CA ILE A 93 -16.07 7.60 11.21
C ILE A 93 -17.60 7.67 11.08
N ARG A 94 -18.33 6.85 11.84
CA ARG A 94 -19.80 6.89 11.92
C ARG A 94 -20.32 8.25 12.36
N ASN A 95 -19.70 8.81 13.39
CA ASN A 95 -20.05 10.12 13.94
C ASN A 95 -19.75 11.27 12.97
N LEU A 96 -18.74 11.17 12.09
CA LEU A 96 -18.43 12.22 11.10
C LEU A 96 -19.61 12.49 10.14
N ALA A 97 -20.41 11.47 9.84
CA ALA A 97 -21.57 11.58 8.94
C ALA A 97 -22.91 11.52 9.67
N ASP A 98 -22.92 11.32 10.99
CA ASP A 98 -24.13 11.03 11.79
C ASP A 98 -24.94 9.84 11.23
N VAL A 99 -24.24 8.75 10.90
CA VAL A 99 -24.82 7.54 10.31
C VAL A 99 -24.52 6.35 11.20
N ALA A 100 -25.57 5.69 11.69
CA ALA A 100 -25.48 4.43 12.43
C ALA A 100 -25.07 3.27 11.51
N GLU A 101 -24.61 2.16 12.12
CA GLU A 101 -24.39 0.92 11.39
C GLU A 101 -25.71 0.41 10.76
N PRO A 102 -25.70 0.02 9.46
CA PRO A 102 -26.87 -0.56 8.82
C PRO A 102 -27.07 -2.03 9.22
N ASP A 103 -28.33 -2.46 9.29
CA ASP A 103 -28.68 -3.88 9.47
C ASP A 103 -28.49 -4.64 8.15
N LEU A 104 -27.27 -5.13 7.94
CA LEU A 104 -26.88 -5.95 6.77
C LEU A 104 -26.36 -7.31 7.26
N PRO A 105 -27.22 -8.34 7.34
CA PRO A 105 -26.79 -9.66 7.80
C PRO A 105 -25.73 -10.22 6.85
N ASN A 106 -24.74 -10.93 7.40
CA ASN A 106 -23.73 -11.58 6.57
C ASN A 106 -24.26 -12.93 6.05
N ILE A 107 -24.89 -12.92 4.88
CA ILE A 107 -25.36 -14.13 4.19
C ILE A 107 -24.54 -14.35 2.93
N THR A 108 -24.27 -15.62 2.60
CA THR A 108 -23.69 -15.99 1.32
C THR A 108 -24.78 -15.98 0.25
N ILE A 109 -24.54 -15.25 -0.83
CA ILE A 109 -25.45 -15.18 -1.97
C ILE A 109 -25.15 -16.31 -2.95
N GLN A 110 -26.19 -16.96 -3.45
CA GLN A 110 -26.08 -18.02 -4.46
C GLN A 110 -26.49 -17.46 -5.81
N GLY A 111 -25.59 -17.54 -6.79
CA GLY A 111 -25.81 -17.10 -8.17
C GLY A 111 -24.99 -17.94 -9.14
N ASP A 112 -25.19 -17.71 -10.43
CA ASP A 112 -24.44 -18.34 -11.52
C ASP A 112 -23.22 -17.48 -11.91
N PRO A 113 -21.98 -17.91 -11.61
CA PRO A 113 -20.78 -17.13 -11.92
C PRO A 113 -20.52 -16.99 -13.43
N VAL A 114 -21.00 -17.91 -14.28
CA VAL A 114 -20.81 -17.84 -15.74
C VAL A 114 -21.71 -16.75 -16.32
N ARG A 115 -22.97 -16.69 -15.87
CA ARG A 115 -23.86 -15.57 -16.23
C ARG A 115 -23.37 -14.25 -15.62
N GLY A 116 -22.86 -14.31 -14.40
CA GLY A 116 -22.25 -13.17 -13.70
C GLY A 116 -21.08 -12.56 -14.45
N GLU A 117 -20.20 -13.37 -15.05
CA GLU A 117 -19.06 -12.91 -15.86
C GLU A 117 -19.50 -12.10 -17.08
N ALA A 118 -20.54 -12.57 -17.79
CA ALA A 118 -21.07 -11.88 -18.96
C ALA A 118 -21.68 -10.52 -18.59
N LEU A 119 -22.41 -10.47 -17.46
CA LEU A 119 -22.97 -9.24 -16.92
C LEU A 119 -21.86 -8.28 -16.44
N TYR A 120 -20.87 -8.80 -15.72
CA TYR A 120 -19.72 -8.03 -15.24
C TYR A 120 -18.96 -7.38 -16.41
N THR A 121 -18.71 -8.15 -17.46
CA THR A 121 -18.04 -7.66 -18.68
C THR A 121 -18.81 -6.50 -19.32
N SER A 122 -20.15 -6.59 -19.33
CA SER A 122 -21.02 -5.61 -19.99
C SER A 122 -21.23 -4.34 -19.16
N HIS A 123 -21.19 -4.44 -17.83
CA HIS A 123 -21.64 -3.37 -16.93
C HIS A 123 -20.55 -2.82 -15.99
N CYS A 124 -19.52 -3.60 -15.69
CA CYS A 124 -18.59 -3.31 -14.60
C CYS A 124 -17.15 -3.11 -15.10
N ALA A 125 -16.73 -3.93 -16.07
CA ALA A 125 -15.34 -4.00 -16.53
C ALA A 125 -14.80 -2.68 -17.11
N GLN A 126 -15.66 -1.81 -17.65
CA GLN A 126 -15.25 -0.50 -18.16
C GLN A 126 -14.60 0.38 -17.08
N CYS A 127 -15.06 0.26 -15.83
CA CYS A 127 -14.51 1.02 -14.71
C CYS A 127 -13.62 0.16 -13.82
N HIS A 128 -14.05 -1.06 -13.53
CA HIS A 128 -13.36 -1.95 -12.58
C HIS A 128 -12.30 -2.86 -13.23
N GLY A 129 -12.09 -2.77 -14.54
CA GLY A 129 -11.15 -3.63 -15.27
C GLY A 129 -11.72 -5.01 -15.56
N ALA A 130 -11.12 -5.71 -16.53
CA ALA A 130 -11.62 -6.99 -17.03
C ALA A 130 -11.50 -8.10 -15.97
N SER A 131 -10.49 -8.03 -15.12
CA SER A 131 -10.24 -8.97 -14.02
C SER A 131 -10.60 -8.39 -12.66
N GLY A 132 -11.33 -7.26 -12.60
CA GLY A 132 -11.63 -6.57 -11.35
C GLY A 132 -10.43 -5.85 -10.75
N GLU A 133 -9.39 -5.59 -11.53
CA GLU A 133 -8.14 -4.97 -11.10
C GLU A 133 -8.30 -3.50 -10.71
N GLY A 134 -9.43 -2.85 -11.01
CA GLY A 134 -9.72 -1.45 -10.71
C GLY A 134 -9.05 -0.47 -11.68
N GLY A 135 -9.21 0.83 -11.44
CA GLY A 135 -8.50 1.84 -12.23
C GLY A 135 -6.99 1.81 -11.98
N LYS A 136 -6.22 2.30 -12.96
CA LYS A 136 -4.75 2.44 -12.87
C LYS A 136 -4.35 3.46 -11.79
N GLY A 137 -3.13 3.34 -11.27
CA GLY A 137 -2.54 4.12 -10.19
C GLY A 137 -2.73 3.52 -8.80
N THR A 138 -2.15 4.16 -7.78
CA THR A 138 -2.31 3.76 -6.38
C THR A 138 -3.63 4.22 -5.75
N GLY A 139 -4.45 4.97 -6.50
CA GLY A 139 -5.59 5.72 -5.96
C GLY A 139 -5.24 7.15 -5.57
N VAL A 140 -3.96 7.56 -5.68
CA VAL A 140 -3.48 8.92 -5.39
C VAL A 140 -2.49 9.36 -6.45
N THR A 141 -2.59 10.61 -6.92
CA THR A 141 -1.58 11.20 -7.81
C THR A 141 -1.31 12.64 -7.37
N PHE A 142 -0.22 12.86 -6.65
CA PHE A 142 0.28 14.21 -6.40
C PHE A 142 0.75 14.90 -7.71
N SER A 143 0.97 14.13 -8.78
CA SER A 143 1.65 14.58 -10.00
C SER A 143 0.88 14.34 -11.31
N ARG A 144 -0.35 13.82 -11.29
CA ARG A 144 -1.16 13.61 -12.50
C ARG A 144 -2.55 14.28 -12.38
N PRO A 145 -3.12 14.75 -13.51
CA PRO A 145 -4.49 15.22 -13.56
C PRO A 145 -5.46 14.13 -13.06
N ARG A 146 -6.45 14.53 -12.25
CA ARG A 146 -7.54 13.64 -11.86
C ARG A 146 -8.58 13.61 -12.97
N ASP A 147 -8.65 12.50 -13.70
CA ASP A 147 -9.70 12.30 -14.70
C ASP A 147 -11.08 12.13 -14.03
N LEU A 148 -11.11 11.59 -12.80
CA LEU A 148 -12.26 11.52 -11.92
C LEU A 148 -11.83 11.78 -10.46
N PRO A 149 -12.70 12.36 -9.61
CA PRO A 149 -12.40 12.54 -8.20
C PRO A 149 -12.18 11.19 -7.46
N ILE A 150 -12.75 10.10 -7.99
CA ILE A 150 -12.79 8.78 -7.37
C ILE A 150 -12.45 7.72 -8.42
N ILE A 151 -11.34 7.00 -8.20
CA ILE A 151 -10.91 5.87 -9.03
C ILE A 151 -11.70 4.63 -8.62
N ALA A 152 -12.17 3.86 -9.60
CA ALA A 152 -12.87 2.61 -9.33
C ALA A 152 -11.97 1.62 -8.57
N PRO A 153 -12.43 1.07 -7.43
CA PRO A 153 -11.63 0.17 -6.61
C PRO A 153 -11.35 -1.17 -7.31
N ALA A 154 -10.21 -1.76 -6.97
CA ALA A 154 -9.88 -3.14 -7.33
C ALA A 154 -10.79 -4.11 -6.56
N LEU A 155 -11.72 -4.74 -7.27
CA LEU A 155 -12.64 -5.75 -6.74
C LEU A 155 -11.93 -7.08 -6.49
N ASN A 156 -10.88 -7.39 -7.25
CA ASN A 156 -10.03 -8.57 -7.00
C ASN A 156 -8.97 -8.32 -5.91
N ASN A 157 -9.01 -7.19 -5.21
CA ASN A 157 -8.08 -6.91 -4.13
C ASN A 157 -8.32 -7.86 -2.95
N SER A 158 -7.29 -8.54 -2.47
CA SER A 158 -7.40 -9.50 -1.37
C SER A 158 -7.94 -8.87 -0.08
N GLY A 159 -7.56 -7.63 0.23
CA GLY A 159 -8.11 -6.89 1.38
C GLY A 159 -9.59 -6.55 1.19
N PHE A 160 -10.02 -6.23 -0.05
CA PHE A 160 -11.43 -5.99 -0.35
C PHE A 160 -12.26 -7.27 -0.23
N GLN A 161 -11.81 -8.37 -0.83
CA GLN A 161 -12.49 -9.66 -0.80
C GLN A 161 -12.69 -10.20 0.63
N GLN A 162 -11.70 -9.98 1.51
CA GLN A 162 -11.79 -10.33 2.93
C GLN A 162 -12.75 -9.45 3.73
N ALA A 163 -12.84 -8.16 3.41
CA ALA A 163 -13.67 -7.20 4.14
C ALA A 163 -15.12 -7.21 3.67
N ALA A 164 -15.37 -7.24 2.36
CA ALA A 164 -16.69 -7.07 1.77
C ALA A 164 -17.52 -8.35 1.93
N SER A 165 -18.69 -8.26 2.58
CA SER A 165 -19.70 -9.31 2.56
C SER A 165 -20.49 -9.29 1.25
N ASP A 166 -21.14 -10.41 0.90
CA ASP A 166 -22.01 -10.48 -0.26
C ASP A 166 -23.19 -9.50 -0.13
N THR A 167 -23.73 -9.33 1.08
CA THR A 167 -24.81 -8.38 1.34
C THR A 167 -24.42 -6.93 1.19
N MET A 168 -23.19 -6.57 1.57
CA MET A 168 -22.66 -5.23 1.30
C MET A 168 -22.52 -4.99 -0.20
N ILE A 169 -21.99 -5.95 -0.94
CA ILE A 169 -21.84 -5.85 -2.40
C ILE A 169 -23.23 -5.74 -3.05
N ARG A 170 -24.17 -6.58 -2.64
CA ARG A 170 -25.56 -6.54 -3.12
C ARG A 170 -26.22 -5.20 -2.84
N HIS A 171 -26.09 -4.68 -1.63
CA HIS A 171 -26.59 -3.35 -1.27
C HIS A 171 -25.98 -2.27 -2.16
N THR A 172 -24.67 -2.31 -2.37
CA THR A 172 -23.97 -1.38 -3.27
C THR A 172 -24.48 -1.47 -4.71
N LEU A 173 -24.71 -2.68 -5.24
CA LEU A 173 -25.24 -2.86 -6.61
C LEU A 173 -26.70 -2.39 -6.74
N ILE A 174 -27.52 -2.57 -5.70
CA ILE A 174 -28.93 -2.15 -5.69
C ILE A 174 -29.06 -0.63 -5.56
N HIS A 175 -28.26 0.02 -4.73
CA HIS A 175 -28.44 1.44 -4.40
C HIS A 175 -27.42 2.36 -5.08
N GLY A 176 -26.36 1.80 -5.66
CA GLY A 176 -25.21 2.57 -6.11
C GLY A 176 -24.48 3.25 -4.95
N ARG A 177 -23.65 4.23 -5.28
CA ARG A 177 -22.97 5.11 -4.31
C ARG A 177 -23.10 6.55 -4.78
N ALA A 178 -24.07 7.26 -4.19
CA ALA A 178 -24.27 8.68 -4.45
C ALA A 178 -22.98 9.48 -4.21
N GLY A 179 -22.67 10.42 -5.11
CA GLY A 179 -21.40 11.17 -5.12
C GLY A 179 -20.27 10.46 -5.87
N THR A 180 -20.54 9.31 -6.49
CA THR A 180 -19.59 8.56 -7.32
C THR A 180 -20.22 8.15 -8.66
N PRO A 181 -19.43 7.73 -9.66
CA PRO A 181 -19.95 7.15 -10.90
C PRO A 181 -20.65 5.78 -10.74
N MET A 182 -20.59 5.15 -9.55
CA MET A 182 -21.23 3.86 -9.29
C MET A 182 -22.74 4.03 -9.11
N ILE A 183 -23.52 3.84 -10.17
CA ILE A 183 -24.98 3.98 -10.18
C ILE A 183 -25.70 2.79 -9.54
N SER A 184 -27.02 2.92 -9.33
CA SER A 184 -27.88 1.78 -9.03
C SER A 184 -28.07 0.91 -10.27
N PHE A 185 -27.70 -0.37 -10.17
CA PHE A 185 -27.90 -1.33 -11.26
C PHE A 185 -29.32 -1.91 -11.27
N ARG A 186 -30.01 -1.87 -10.12
CA ARG A 186 -31.44 -2.19 -10.06
C ARG A 186 -32.25 -1.15 -10.85
N GLU A 187 -31.96 0.14 -10.67
CA GLU A 187 -32.61 1.20 -11.45
C GLU A 187 -32.16 1.20 -12.91
N ALA A 188 -30.96 0.72 -13.21
CA ALA A 188 -30.47 0.50 -14.57
C ALA A 188 -31.08 -0.74 -15.27
N GLY A 189 -31.93 -1.51 -14.59
CA GLY A 189 -32.71 -2.60 -15.17
C GLY A 189 -32.21 -4.02 -14.89
N LEU A 190 -31.18 -4.21 -14.06
CA LEU A 190 -30.78 -5.55 -13.63
C LEU A 190 -31.77 -6.12 -12.61
N SER A 191 -32.11 -7.41 -12.77
CA SER A 191 -32.93 -8.15 -11.81
C SER A 191 -32.13 -8.54 -10.57
N ASP A 192 -32.83 -8.95 -9.50
CA ASP A 192 -32.20 -9.51 -8.30
C ASP A 192 -31.27 -10.69 -8.64
N GLN A 193 -31.68 -11.56 -9.57
CA GLN A 193 -30.85 -12.69 -10.00
C GLN A 193 -29.61 -12.23 -10.78
N ASP A 194 -29.72 -11.20 -11.62
CA ASP A 194 -28.54 -10.65 -12.32
C ASP A 194 -27.51 -10.13 -11.32
N ILE A 195 -27.98 -9.44 -10.26
CA ILE A 195 -27.13 -8.93 -9.19
C ILE A 195 -26.46 -10.09 -8.43
N ASP A 196 -27.24 -11.12 -8.09
CA ASP A 196 -26.72 -12.28 -7.36
C ASP A 196 -25.71 -13.09 -8.20
N ASP A 197 -25.92 -13.19 -9.52
CA ASP A 197 -24.98 -13.80 -10.47
C ASP A 197 -23.67 -13.00 -10.58
N ILE A 198 -23.74 -11.66 -10.65
CA ILE A 198 -22.55 -10.80 -10.63
C ILE A 198 -21.76 -11.04 -9.34
N ILE A 199 -22.43 -11.11 -8.18
CA ILE A 199 -21.77 -11.36 -6.89
C ILE A 199 -21.06 -12.72 -6.89
N ALA A 200 -21.71 -13.76 -7.42
CA ALA A 200 -21.10 -15.08 -7.58
C ALA A 200 -19.81 -15.00 -8.43
N HIS A 201 -19.82 -14.27 -9.54
CA HIS A 201 -18.63 -14.04 -10.35
C HIS A 201 -17.54 -13.25 -9.61
N LEU A 202 -17.89 -12.20 -8.85
CA LEU A 202 -16.93 -11.41 -8.08
C LEU A 202 -16.15 -12.26 -7.06
N ARG A 203 -16.74 -13.36 -6.57
CA ARG A 203 -16.07 -14.32 -5.69
C ARG A 203 -15.16 -15.32 -6.42
N THR A 204 -15.28 -15.42 -7.74
CA THR A 204 -14.36 -16.21 -8.58
C THR A 204 -13.14 -15.42 -9.05
N LEU A 205 -13.15 -14.10 -8.89
CA LEU A 205 -12.00 -13.27 -9.26
C LEU A 205 -10.77 -13.68 -8.46
N GLU A 206 -9.69 -14.01 -9.16
CA GLU A 206 -8.44 -14.38 -8.50
C GLU A 206 -7.92 -13.19 -7.68
N PRO A 207 -7.74 -13.37 -6.36
CA PRO A 207 -7.25 -12.28 -5.54
C PRO A 207 -5.83 -11.94 -5.97
N THR A 208 -5.57 -10.66 -6.18
CA THR A 208 -4.20 -10.20 -6.43
C THR A 208 -3.36 -10.56 -5.20
N PRO A 209 -2.30 -11.40 -5.35
CA PRO A 209 -1.54 -11.86 -4.19
C PRO A 209 -0.87 -10.66 -3.52
N PRO A 210 -0.82 -10.63 -2.17
CA PRO A 210 -0.05 -9.63 -1.44
C PRO A 210 1.36 -9.53 -2.03
N LEU A 211 1.92 -8.33 -1.99
CA LEU A 211 3.32 -8.13 -2.30
C LEU A 211 4.15 -8.82 -1.18
N GLU A 212 4.46 -10.10 -1.33
CA GLU A 212 5.29 -10.88 -0.39
C GLU A 212 6.78 -10.49 -0.49
N GLY A 213 7.34 -10.02 0.63
CA GLY A 213 8.73 -9.57 0.68
C GLY A 213 9.76 -10.67 0.89
N ALA A 214 9.80 -11.68 0.01
CA ALA A 214 10.76 -12.79 0.09
C ALA A 214 12.20 -12.40 -0.34
N GLU A 215 12.33 -11.31 -1.10
CA GLU A 215 13.61 -10.87 -1.66
C GLU A 215 14.51 -10.14 -0.65
N ALA A 216 15.82 -10.34 -0.77
CA ALA A 216 16.80 -9.66 0.09
C ALA A 216 16.71 -8.14 -0.06
N PRO A 217 16.89 -7.35 1.03
CA PRO A 217 16.77 -5.89 1.00
C PRO A 217 17.86 -5.20 0.16
N ILE A 218 19.00 -5.86 -0.01
CA ILE A 218 20.17 -5.37 -0.72
C ILE A 218 20.70 -6.46 -1.65
N LEU A 219 21.33 -6.02 -2.72
CA LEU A 219 22.16 -6.84 -3.60
C LEU A 219 23.61 -6.63 -3.20
N VAL A 220 24.38 -7.71 -3.12
CA VAL A 220 25.81 -7.69 -2.76
C VAL A 220 26.57 -8.56 -3.75
N ALA A 221 27.71 -8.08 -4.23
CA ALA A 221 28.67 -8.84 -5.01
C ALA A 221 30.09 -8.60 -4.48
N GLU A 222 30.87 -9.67 -4.39
CA GLU A 222 32.30 -9.63 -4.06
C GLU A 222 33.10 -9.33 -5.32
N SER A 223 34.08 -8.43 -5.25
CA SER A 223 34.98 -8.12 -6.35
C SER A 223 36.36 -8.74 -6.10
N PRO A 224 36.96 -9.41 -7.10
CA PRO A 224 38.33 -9.91 -7.00
C PRO A 224 39.39 -8.81 -7.20
N TYR A 225 38.96 -7.59 -7.50
CA TYR A 225 39.82 -6.45 -7.81
C TYR A 225 40.01 -5.54 -6.59
N ASP A 226 41.01 -4.66 -6.66
CA ASP A 226 41.11 -3.54 -5.72
C ASP A 226 39.99 -2.51 -5.96
N LEU A 227 39.79 -1.65 -4.96
CA LEU A 227 38.69 -0.69 -4.94
C LEU A 227 38.63 0.17 -6.19
N ASP A 228 39.75 0.78 -6.59
CA ASP A 228 39.81 1.70 -7.73
C ASP A 228 39.45 0.98 -9.03
N SER A 229 40.00 -0.22 -9.22
CA SER A 229 39.69 -1.08 -10.37
C SER A 229 38.22 -1.50 -10.40
N THR A 230 37.63 -1.84 -9.25
CA THR A 230 36.20 -2.17 -9.15
C THR A 230 35.33 -0.96 -9.48
N VAL A 231 35.67 0.23 -8.98
CA VAL A 231 34.96 1.48 -9.29
C VAL A 231 35.04 1.81 -10.78
N ASP A 232 36.21 1.62 -11.40
CA ASP A 232 36.41 1.84 -12.83
C ASP A 232 35.61 0.85 -13.68
N ASN A 233 35.63 -0.44 -13.34
CA ASN A 233 34.83 -1.46 -14.01
C ASN A 233 33.32 -1.15 -13.90
N LEU A 234 32.87 -0.77 -12.70
CA LEU A 234 31.49 -0.35 -12.47
C LEU A 234 31.13 0.87 -13.33
N ARG A 235 32.01 1.86 -13.43
CA ARG A 235 31.78 3.05 -14.26
C ARG A 235 31.57 2.66 -15.72
N GLN A 236 32.39 1.76 -16.25
CA GLN A 236 32.25 1.25 -17.62
C GLN A 236 30.96 0.47 -17.81
N ALA A 237 30.60 -0.42 -16.88
CA ALA A 237 29.36 -1.19 -16.93
C ALA A 237 28.12 -0.27 -16.91
N VAL A 238 28.13 0.79 -16.10
CA VAL A 238 27.03 1.76 -16.04
C VAL A 238 26.88 2.49 -17.39
N ILE A 239 27.99 2.93 -17.98
CA ILE A 239 27.98 3.61 -19.28
C ILE A 239 27.53 2.66 -20.39
N SER A 240 27.97 1.39 -20.38
CA SER A 240 27.62 0.39 -21.39
C SER A 240 26.11 0.11 -21.45
N LYS A 241 25.42 0.21 -20.31
CA LYS A 241 23.96 0.09 -20.19
C LYS A 241 23.18 1.38 -20.45
N ASN A 242 23.82 2.39 -21.06
CA ASN A 242 23.23 3.70 -21.37
C ASN A 242 22.77 4.51 -20.14
N PHE A 243 23.41 4.33 -18.99
CA PHE A 243 23.24 5.21 -17.85
C PHE A 243 24.31 6.31 -17.86
N ARG A 244 23.91 7.52 -17.44
CA ARG A 244 24.84 8.64 -17.24
C ARG A 244 25.34 8.64 -15.81
N ILE A 245 26.65 8.76 -15.62
CA ILE A 245 27.23 9.06 -14.31
C ILE A 245 26.82 10.47 -13.90
N ILE A 246 26.14 10.57 -12.76
CA ILE A 246 25.70 11.84 -12.18
C ILE A 246 26.77 12.38 -11.25
N ARG A 247 27.32 11.51 -10.40
CA ARG A 247 28.33 11.88 -9.41
C ARG A 247 29.05 10.63 -8.92
N GLU A 248 30.34 10.78 -8.65
CA GLU A 248 31.14 9.86 -7.88
C GLU A 248 31.59 10.62 -6.63
N GLN A 249 31.48 9.99 -5.47
CA GLN A 249 31.93 10.58 -4.21
C GLN A 249 32.48 9.48 -3.31
N THR A 250 33.45 9.80 -2.45
CA THR A 250 33.72 8.94 -1.30
C THR A 250 32.68 9.20 -0.21
N LEU A 251 32.55 8.28 0.75
CA LEU A 251 31.69 8.55 1.92
C LEU A 251 32.20 9.73 2.75
N ALA A 252 33.52 9.93 2.76
CA ALA A 252 34.18 10.90 3.62
C ALA A 252 34.29 12.31 2.98
N ASP A 253 33.95 12.43 1.69
CA ASP A 253 33.83 13.68 0.95
C ASP A 253 32.97 14.71 1.73
N GLY A 254 33.59 15.81 2.15
CA GLY A 254 32.93 16.89 2.90
C GLY A 254 32.72 16.60 4.40
N LEU A 255 33.12 15.43 4.88
CA LEU A 255 33.18 15.07 6.31
C LEU A 255 34.59 15.23 6.90
N GLN A 256 35.63 15.16 6.06
CA GLN A 256 37.02 15.31 6.47
C GLN A 256 37.73 16.45 5.70
N PRO A 257 38.81 17.01 6.26
CA PRO A 257 39.65 17.96 5.52
C PRO A 257 40.22 17.32 4.24
N GLU A 258 40.32 18.10 3.16
CA GLU A 258 40.90 17.64 1.90
C GLU A 258 42.25 16.94 2.13
N GLY A 259 42.38 15.72 1.60
CA GLY A 259 43.59 14.88 1.74
C GLY A 259 43.62 13.94 2.95
N GLN A 260 42.56 13.87 3.76
CA GLN A 260 42.42 12.89 4.86
C GLN A 260 41.41 11.76 4.57
N ASP A 261 40.70 11.81 3.45
CA ASP A 261 39.71 10.80 3.11
C ASP A 261 40.33 9.42 2.91
N SER A 262 39.95 8.48 3.77
CA SER A 262 40.16 7.07 3.49
C SER A 262 39.22 6.67 2.35
N GLN A 263 39.78 6.33 1.20
CA GLN A 263 38.99 5.95 0.01
C GLN A 263 38.20 4.65 0.17
N LYS A 264 38.22 3.98 1.33
CA LYS A 264 37.57 2.68 1.60
C LYS A 264 36.09 2.55 1.24
N GLN A 265 35.41 3.62 0.88
CA GLN A 265 34.03 3.57 0.41
C GLN A 265 33.74 4.63 -0.63
N VAL A 266 33.35 4.21 -1.83
CA VAL A 266 32.99 5.05 -2.97
C VAL A 266 31.53 4.80 -3.35
N ILE A 267 30.78 5.88 -3.58
CA ILE A 267 29.38 5.84 -3.99
C ILE A 267 29.27 6.40 -5.41
N LEU A 268 28.86 5.54 -6.33
CA LEU A 268 28.60 5.93 -7.72
C LEU A 268 27.11 6.19 -7.90
N TYR A 269 26.77 7.42 -8.25
CA TYR A 269 25.42 7.85 -8.60
C TYR A 269 25.27 7.92 -10.11
N PHE A 270 24.22 7.29 -10.63
CA PHE A 270 23.98 7.20 -12.06
C PHE A 270 22.48 7.22 -12.39
N CYS A 271 22.14 7.55 -13.63
CA CYS A 271 20.74 7.70 -14.03
C CYS A 271 20.53 7.40 -15.52
N ASN A 272 19.43 6.73 -15.81
CA ASN A 272 18.81 6.68 -17.12
C ASN A 272 17.56 7.56 -17.05
N PHE A 273 17.56 8.70 -17.74
CA PHE A 273 16.49 9.70 -17.63
C PHE A 273 15.15 9.21 -18.18
N ASN A 274 15.14 8.28 -19.14
CA ASN A 274 13.90 7.71 -19.66
C ASN A 274 13.25 6.84 -18.59
N PHE A 275 14.00 5.88 -18.05
CA PHE A 275 13.53 5.05 -16.94
C PHE A 275 13.10 5.88 -15.72
N LEU A 276 13.89 6.91 -15.38
CA LEU A 276 13.57 7.85 -14.30
C LEU A 276 12.19 8.49 -14.50
N ASN A 277 11.94 9.05 -15.67
CA ASN A 277 10.70 9.74 -15.98
C ASN A 277 9.51 8.76 -15.95
N ASP A 278 9.68 7.56 -16.49
CA ASP A 278 8.64 6.53 -16.50
C ASP A 278 8.30 6.06 -15.08
N ALA A 279 9.30 5.79 -14.24
CA ALA A 279 9.13 5.37 -12.86
C ALA A 279 8.47 6.46 -11.98
N LEU A 280 8.92 7.72 -12.11
CA LEU A 280 8.31 8.85 -11.39
C LEU A 280 6.88 9.12 -11.84
N ALA A 281 6.57 8.85 -13.10
CA ALA A 281 5.20 8.94 -13.57
C ALA A 281 4.33 7.90 -12.85
N ILE A 282 4.78 6.65 -12.71
CA ILE A 282 4.06 5.59 -11.97
C ILE A 282 3.86 5.99 -10.50
N ASP A 283 4.94 6.35 -9.80
CA ASP A 283 4.87 6.77 -8.40
C ASP A 283 5.96 7.82 -8.08
N PRO A 284 5.57 9.06 -7.74
CA PRO A 284 6.55 10.11 -7.46
C PRO A 284 7.41 9.81 -6.22
N ARG A 285 6.97 8.91 -5.31
CA ARG A 285 7.73 8.53 -4.11
C ARG A 285 9.02 7.77 -4.45
N VAL A 286 9.13 7.21 -5.65
CA VAL A 286 10.37 6.58 -6.15
C VAL A 286 11.54 7.58 -6.13
N GLY A 287 11.26 8.89 -6.20
CA GLY A 287 12.25 9.96 -6.04
C GLY A 287 13.13 9.85 -4.79
N LEU A 288 12.65 9.20 -3.73
CA LEU A 288 13.41 8.96 -2.49
C LEU A 288 14.63 8.04 -2.70
N PHE A 289 14.64 7.27 -3.79
CA PHE A 289 15.69 6.29 -4.13
C PHE A 289 16.45 6.69 -5.39
N LEU A 290 16.26 7.93 -5.87
CA LEU A 290 16.88 8.45 -7.08
C LEU A 290 17.91 9.53 -6.76
N PRO A 291 18.97 9.69 -7.58
CA PRO A 291 19.35 8.81 -8.70
C PRO A 291 19.80 7.42 -8.23
N CYS A 292 19.94 6.47 -9.17
CA CYS A 292 20.43 5.13 -8.85
C CYS A 292 21.80 5.21 -8.18
N ARG A 293 22.06 4.30 -7.23
CA ARG A 293 23.34 4.25 -6.51
C ARG A 293 23.84 2.83 -6.36
N ILE A 294 25.15 2.67 -6.52
CA ILE A 294 25.91 1.50 -6.10
C ILE A 294 27.07 2.00 -5.23
N THR A 295 27.30 1.32 -4.12
CA THR A 295 28.37 1.64 -3.17
C THR A 295 29.41 0.54 -3.21
N VAL A 296 30.66 0.90 -3.46
CA VAL A 296 31.82 0.00 -3.41
C VAL A 296 32.52 0.23 -2.08
N VAL A 297 32.75 -0.83 -1.31
CA VAL A 297 33.38 -0.79 0.01
C VAL A 297 34.58 -1.72 0.00
N GLU A 298 35.69 -1.26 0.57
CA GLU A 298 36.88 -2.06 0.86
C GLU A 298 37.03 -2.19 2.39
N ASP A 299 37.03 -3.43 2.87
CA ASP A 299 37.30 -3.77 4.27
C ASP A 299 38.34 -4.90 4.37
N ASP A 300 38.52 -5.46 5.57
CA ASP A 300 39.52 -6.51 5.81
C ASP A 300 39.17 -7.84 5.10
N ASP A 301 37.91 -8.03 4.69
CA ASP A 301 37.42 -9.22 4.00
C ASP A 301 37.52 -9.09 2.47
N GLY A 302 37.71 -7.87 1.93
CA GLY A 302 37.91 -7.60 0.51
C GLY A 302 37.10 -6.41 -0.01
N VAL A 303 36.86 -6.39 -1.32
CA VAL A 303 36.10 -5.32 -2.00
C VAL A 303 34.71 -5.83 -2.37
N ARG A 304 33.67 -5.06 -2.02
CA ARG A 304 32.27 -5.43 -2.22
C ARG A 304 31.47 -4.32 -2.85
N LEU A 305 30.60 -4.68 -3.79
CA LEU A 305 29.61 -3.78 -4.36
C LEU A 305 28.25 -4.02 -3.71
N MET A 306 27.56 -2.95 -3.35
CA MET A 306 26.27 -2.99 -2.67
C MET A 306 25.26 -2.06 -3.31
N ALA A 307 24.04 -2.55 -3.51
CA ALA A 307 22.93 -1.77 -4.04
C ALA A 307 21.63 -2.09 -3.29
N ILE A 308 20.68 -1.16 -3.27
CA ILE A 308 19.32 -1.50 -2.83
C ILE A 308 18.71 -2.48 -3.83
N ASN A 309 17.97 -3.47 -3.34
CA ASN A 309 17.26 -4.37 -4.24
C ASN A 309 15.98 -3.69 -4.78
N PRO A 310 15.88 -3.39 -6.08
CA PRO A 310 14.71 -2.71 -6.62
C PRO A 310 13.40 -3.51 -6.42
N LEU A 311 13.47 -4.84 -6.34
CA LEU A 311 12.31 -5.69 -6.04
C LEU A 311 11.68 -5.38 -4.68
N ARG A 312 12.36 -4.66 -3.79
CA ARG A 312 11.79 -4.25 -2.49
C ARG A 312 11.08 -2.90 -2.55
N LEU A 313 11.26 -2.12 -3.62
CA LEU A 313 10.70 -0.79 -3.73
C LEU A 313 9.19 -0.81 -3.98
N SER A 314 8.68 -1.70 -4.85
CA SER A 314 7.23 -1.82 -5.08
C SER A 314 6.49 -2.23 -3.80
N HIS A 315 7.09 -3.11 -3.00
CA HIS A 315 6.61 -3.52 -1.68
C HIS A 315 6.63 -2.36 -0.69
N LEU A 316 7.74 -1.63 -0.60
CA LEU A 316 7.89 -0.49 0.30
C LEU A 316 6.82 0.58 0.04
N PHE A 317 6.48 0.81 -1.23
CA PHE A 317 5.46 1.78 -1.63
C PHE A 317 4.04 1.21 -1.71
N ASN A 318 3.87 -0.10 -1.48
CA ASN A 318 2.63 -0.83 -1.67
C ASN A 318 1.98 -0.54 -3.04
N ASN A 319 2.76 -0.57 -4.11
CA ASN A 319 2.33 -0.21 -5.46
C ASN A 319 2.81 -1.22 -6.50
N ARG A 320 1.90 -2.07 -6.96
CA ARG A 320 2.18 -3.14 -7.94
C ARG A 320 2.47 -2.63 -9.35
N GLU A 321 2.08 -1.41 -9.69
CA GLU A 321 2.41 -0.84 -11.00
C GLU A 321 3.91 -0.60 -11.17
N LEU A 322 4.66 -0.55 -10.06
CA LEU A 322 6.11 -0.49 -10.07
C LEU A 322 6.77 -1.86 -10.30
N ASP A 323 6.04 -2.98 -10.23
CA ASP A 323 6.65 -4.33 -10.26
C ASP A 323 7.49 -4.55 -11.52
N ALA A 324 6.96 -4.18 -12.69
CA ALA A 324 7.68 -4.32 -13.96
C ALA A 324 8.96 -3.46 -13.98
N ALA A 325 8.86 -2.19 -13.58
CA ALA A 325 10.02 -1.30 -13.51
C ALA A 325 11.05 -1.76 -12.46
N CYS A 326 10.60 -2.31 -11.33
CA CYS A 326 11.46 -2.87 -10.29
C CYS A 326 12.16 -4.15 -10.77
N GLN A 327 11.47 -5.02 -11.52
CA GLN A 327 12.06 -6.22 -12.11
C GLN A 327 13.13 -5.88 -13.14
N GLU A 328 12.84 -4.94 -14.03
CA GLU A 328 13.80 -4.43 -15.02
C GLU A 328 15.05 -3.86 -14.33
N MET A 329 14.85 -2.94 -13.37
CA MET A 329 15.98 -2.32 -12.67
C MET A 329 16.76 -3.32 -11.81
N HIS A 330 16.10 -4.33 -11.24
CA HIS A 330 16.78 -5.41 -10.51
C HIS A 330 17.71 -6.19 -11.43
N GLY A 331 17.25 -6.53 -12.64
CA GLY A 331 18.10 -7.16 -13.65
C GLY A 331 19.30 -6.29 -14.01
N ILE A 332 19.07 -5.00 -14.27
CA ILE A 332 20.14 -4.04 -14.55
C ILE A 332 21.16 -3.98 -13.41
N TYR A 333 20.72 -3.87 -12.15
CA TYR A 333 21.62 -3.83 -11.00
C TYR A 333 22.43 -5.11 -10.88
N ARG A 334 21.80 -6.28 -11.05
CA ARG A 334 22.53 -7.56 -11.02
C ARG A 334 23.60 -7.63 -12.09
N ASP A 335 23.27 -7.28 -13.33
CA ASP A 335 24.25 -7.28 -14.40
C ASP A 335 25.39 -6.28 -14.14
N LEU A 336 25.09 -5.08 -13.63
CA LEU A 336 26.13 -4.08 -13.29
C LEU A 336 27.08 -4.59 -12.22
N LEU A 337 26.54 -5.24 -11.18
CA LEU A 337 27.33 -5.84 -10.11
C LEU A 337 28.19 -6.98 -10.67
N GLU A 338 27.62 -7.85 -11.50
CA GLU A 338 28.32 -8.96 -12.14
C GLU A 338 29.43 -8.45 -13.06
N GLU A 339 29.13 -7.57 -14.03
CA GLU A 339 30.12 -6.99 -14.96
C GLU A 339 31.27 -6.24 -14.23
N ALA A 340 31.00 -5.61 -13.09
CA ALA A 340 32.03 -4.92 -12.31
C ALA A 340 32.91 -5.86 -11.46
N SER A 341 32.43 -7.10 -11.23
CA SER A 341 33.04 -8.09 -10.35
C SER A 341 33.65 -9.30 -11.08
N LEU A 342 33.45 -9.39 -12.40
CA LEU A 342 33.93 -10.50 -13.24
C LEU A 342 35.39 -10.36 -13.69
#